data_AF-A0A9W9AKN6-F1
#
_entry.id   AF-A0A9W9AKN6-F1
#
_cell.length_a   1.000
_cell.length_b   1.000
_cell.length_c   1.000
_cell.angle_alpha   90.00
_cell.angle_beta   90.00
_cell.angle_gamma   90.00
#
_symmetry.space_group_name_H-M   'P 1'
#
loop_
_entity.id
_entity.type
_entity.pdbx_description
1 polymer ?
#
loop_
_entity_poly.entity_id
_entity_poly.type
_entity_poly.pdbx_seq_one_letter_code
_entity_poly.pdbx_strand_id
1 'polypeptide(L)'
;MREYEMCQASFIAGERGFGYTAISPELFEAFSHDPANVTSSTKRLKTYRAVDDIHHRLTRQRAVFAEFLEQNHNHNHTDKEKEKDSGSDGPETQDILQAPIEDLMSTLKKLEHHRLDVVNREKEVSEMLRETQVVHAEVKKEYNSTLAHTSVVYPELSQIVALEESYKDQYQHLWDIGMDALTFILDSVTPFWRSYGKLIGDDVQDFLIVPLYRNEYTGEAKRYLIPRLPVRSFRHWGGLFGFFAVSVGVVVLQARAAVGCVGNYRLEGWLEEGGLRWVRWGVVIPVFWGGILVQWLAVIGEAAVVVMQVGTVMWWVGWLVGVFD
;
A
#
# COMPACT_ATOMS: atom_id res chain seq x y z
N MET A 1 -36.98 -36.08 36.71
CA MET A 1 -38.08 -36.67 37.51
C MET A 1 -39.45 -36.25 37.00
N ARG A 2 -39.73 -34.96 36.83
CA ARG A 2 -41.06 -34.45 36.40
C ARG A 2 -41.58 -35.02 35.06
N GLU A 3 -40.70 -35.26 34.08
CA GLU A 3 -41.07 -35.85 32.78
C GLU A 3 -41.35 -37.36 32.87
N TYR A 4 -40.63 -38.07 33.75
CA TYR A 4 -40.84 -39.49 33.98
C TYR A 4 -42.18 -39.74 34.69
N GLU A 5 -42.52 -38.89 35.67
CA GLU A 5 -43.83 -38.89 36.33
C GLU A 5 -44.96 -38.52 35.37
N MET A 6 -44.73 -37.62 34.40
CA MET A 6 -45.70 -37.29 33.35
C MET A 6 -45.95 -38.45 32.38
N CYS A 7 -44.90 -39.17 31.95
CA CYS A 7 -45.05 -40.37 31.11
C CYS A 7 -45.71 -41.53 31.87
N GLN A 8 -45.46 -41.65 33.17
CA GLN A 8 -46.11 -42.65 34.02
C GLN A 8 -47.59 -42.33 34.23
N ALA A 9 -47.92 -41.06 34.48
CA ALA A 9 -49.30 -40.59 34.58
C ALA A 9 -50.06 -40.72 33.24
N SER A 10 -49.40 -40.53 32.10
CA SER A 10 -50.03 -40.73 30.79
C SER A 10 -50.25 -42.21 30.45
N PHE A 11 -49.41 -43.11 30.95
CA PHE A 11 -49.65 -44.56 30.84
C PHE A 11 -50.85 -45.00 31.69
N ILE A 12 -51.00 -44.45 32.90
CA ILE A 12 -52.19 -44.67 33.77
C ILE A 12 -53.47 -44.07 33.14
N ALA A 13 -53.37 -42.85 32.59
CA ALA A 13 -54.53 -42.20 31.94
C ALA A 13 -54.90 -42.83 30.59
N GLY A 14 -54.01 -43.63 30.00
CA GLY A 14 -54.17 -44.33 28.72
C GLY A 14 -54.92 -45.66 28.78
N GLU A 15 -55.46 -46.07 29.94
CA GLU A 15 -56.29 -47.26 30.10
C GLU A 15 -57.75 -47.07 29.62
N ARG A 16 -57.92 -46.65 28.36
CA ARG A 16 -59.20 -46.84 27.66
C ARG A 16 -58.93 -47.46 26.30
N GLY A 17 -58.66 -48.76 26.28
CA GLY A 17 -58.62 -49.51 25.02
C GLY A 17 -58.01 -50.90 25.08
N PHE A 18 -57.22 -51.23 26.11
CA PHE A 18 -56.54 -52.52 26.17
C PHE A 18 -57.20 -53.44 27.20
N GLY A 19 -57.80 -54.54 26.73
CA GLY A 19 -58.49 -55.54 27.55
C GLY A 19 -57.53 -56.49 28.28
N TYR A 20 -56.74 -55.97 29.21
CA TYR A 20 -55.91 -56.78 30.11
C TYR A 20 -56.36 -56.64 31.57
N THR A 21 -56.08 -57.67 32.38
CA THR A 21 -56.27 -57.64 33.83
C THR A 21 -55.38 -56.58 34.45
N ALA A 22 -55.99 -55.55 35.05
CA ALA A 22 -55.28 -54.47 35.73
C ALA A 22 -54.22 -55.03 36.69
N ILE A 23 -52.99 -54.53 36.56
CA ILE A 23 -51.91 -54.81 37.52
C ILE A 23 -52.40 -54.39 38.90
N SER A 24 -52.24 -55.26 39.91
CA SER A 24 -52.73 -54.99 41.26
C SER A 24 -52.24 -53.62 41.76
N PRO A 25 -53.12 -52.74 42.27
CA PRO A 25 -52.74 -51.41 42.72
C PRO A 25 -51.67 -51.45 43.83
N GLU A 26 -51.65 -52.52 44.64
CA GLU A 26 -50.65 -52.74 45.68
C GLU A 26 -49.24 -52.96 45.11
N LEU A 27 -49.12 -53.60 43.95
CA LEU A 27 -47.85 -53.86 43.27
C LEU A 27 -47.30 -52.58 42.64
N PHE A 28 -48.20 -51.73 42.15
CA PHE A 28 -47.85 -50.44 41.59
C PHE A 28 -47.44 -49.43 42.68
N GLU A 29 -48.12 -49.43 43.82
CA GLU A 29 -47.78 -48.62 45.00
C GLU A 29 -46.44 -49.06 45.62
N ALA A 30 -46.12 -50.35 45.63
CA ALA A 30 -44.81 -50.82 46.05
C ALA A 30 -43.66 -50.32 45.14
N PHE A 31 -43.92 -50.13 43.84
CA PHE A 31 -42.93 -49.63 42.89
C PHE A 31 -42.76 -48.11 42.94
N SER A 32 -43.85 -47.36 43.19
CA SER A 32 -43.78 -45.90 43.34
C SER A 32 -42.99 -45.48 44.59
N HIS A 33 -42.93 -46.35 45.60
CA HIS A 33 -42.20 -46.13 46.85
C HIS A 33 -40.77 -46.70 46.88
N ASP A 34 -40.15 -47.03 45.74
CA ASP A 34 -38.75 -47.48 45.71
C ASP A 34 -37.84 -46.45 46.43
N PRO A 35 -37.18 -46.82 47.55
CA PRO A 35 -36.39 -45.90 48.35
C PRO A 35 -35.20 -45.29 47.59
N ALA A 36 -34.80 -45.86 46.45
CA ALA A 36 -33.78 -45.28 45.59
C ALA A 36 -34.23 -44.00 44.85
N ASN A 37 -35.55 -43.81 44.65
CA ASN A 37 -36.10 -42.60 44.04
C ASN A 37 -36.22 -41.45 45.07
N VAL A 38 -36.40 -41.77 46.35
CA VAL A 38 -36.65 -40.80 47.44
C VAL A 38 -35.37 -40.37 48.17
N THR A 39 -34.28 -41.15 48.13
CA THR A 39 -33.05 -40.84 48.88
C THR A 39 -31.97 -40.18 48.00
N SER A 40 -32.25 -38.97 47.51
CA SER A 40 -31.22 -38.20 46.77
C SER A 40 -30.06 -37.72 47.67
N SER A 41 -30.28 -37.59 48.99
CA SER A 41 -29.31 -36.97 49.92
C SER A 41 -28.45 -37.93 50.76
N THR A 42 -28.72 -39.24 50.77
CA THR A 42 -27.98 -40.25 51.55
C THR A 42 -27.32 -41.34 50.68
N LYS A 43 -26.66 -40.93 49.58
CA LYS A 43 -25.93 -41.87 48.70
C LYS A 43 -24.55 -42.24 49.26
N ARG A 44 -24.42 -43.46 49.79
CA ARG A 44 -23.16 -44.08 50.24
C ARG A 44 -22.30 -44.62 49.07
N LEU A 45 -22.88 -44.83 47.89
CA LEU A 45 -22.21 -45.33 46.67
C LEU A 45 -22.23 -44.25 45.57
N LYS A 46 -21.10 -44.03 44.89
CA LYS A 46 -20.93 -43.07 43.78
C LYS A 46 -20.43 -43.79 42.53
N THR A 47 -20.70 -43.20 41.36
CA THR A 47 -20.11 -43.57 40.05
C THR A 47 -20.61 -44.94 39.52
N TYR A 48 -19.85 -45.64 38.67
CA TYR A 48 -20.30 -46.86 37.96
C TYR A 48 -20.89 -47.95 38.89
N ARG A 49 -20.41 -48.05 40.13
CA ARG A 49 -20.94 -48.99 41.13
C ARG A 49 -22.39 -48.71 41.53
N ALA A 50 -22.83 -47.45 41.46
CA ALA A 50 -24.23 -47.09 41.66
C ALA A 50 -25.09 -47.51 40.46
N VAL A 51 -24.53 -47.46 39.25
CA VAL A 51 -25.22 -47.92 38.03
C VAL A 51 -25.37 -49.43 38.06
N ASP A 52 -24.34 -50.18 38.46
CA ASP A 52 -24.40 -51.64 38.61
C ASP A 52 -25.37 -52.08 39.71
N ASP A 53 -25.40 -51.41 40.87
CA ASP A 53 -26.37 -51.72 41.94
C ASP A 53 -27.81 -51.48 41.47
N ILE A 54 -28.05 -50.38 40.74
CA ILE A 54 -29.36 -50.09 40.12
C ILE A 54 -29.72 -51.19 39.10
N HIS A 55 -28.79 -51.59 38.24
CA HIS A 55 -29.02 -52.61 37.23
C HIS A 55 -29.33 -53.98 37.86
N HIS A 56 -28.57 -54.40 38.87
CA HIS A 56 -28.83 -55.64 39.60
C HIS A 56 -30.18 -55.63 40.33
N ARG A 57 -30.57 -54.50 40.94
CA ARG A 57 -31.88 -54.35 41.58
C ARG A 57 -33.04 -54.40 40.59
N LEU A 58 -32.94 -53.71 39.46
CA LEU A 58 -33.94 -53.77 38.38
C LEU A 58 -34.11 -55.20 37.87
N THR A 59 -33.01 -55.93 37.70
CA THR A 59 -33.04 -57.33 37.29
C THR A 59 -33.76 -58.19 38.33
N ARG A 60 -33.51 -57.95 39.63
CA ARG A 60 -34.18 -58.66 40.72
C ARG A 60 -35.67 -58.31 40.82
N GLN A 61 -36.02 -57.03 40.68
CA GLN A 61 -37.40 -56.57 40.65
C GLN A 61 -38.17 -57.21 39.49
N ARG A 62 -37.58 -57.30 38.29
CA ARG A 62 -38.17 -57.99 37.14
C ARG A 62 -38.37 -59.49 37.40
N ALA A 63 -37.42 -60.14 38.04
CA ALA A 63 -37.55 -61.56 38.40
C ALA A 63 -38.70 -61.79 39.39
N VAL A 64 -38.81 -60.96 40.43
CA VAL A 64 -39.92 -61.00 41.40
C VAL A 64 -41.26 -60.67 40.73
N PHE A 65 -41.26 -59.77 39.75
CA PHE A 65 -42.47 -59.40 39.00
C PHE A 65 -42.96 -60.54 38.11
N ALA A 66 -42.05 -61.25 37.44
CA ALA A 66 -42.37 -62.44 36.68
C ALA A 66 -42.93 -63.55 37.58
N GLU A 67 -42.32 -63.78 38.74
CA GLU A 67 -42.78 -64.74 39.74
C GLU A 67 -44.18 -64.38 40.28
N PHE A 68 -44.44 -63.10 40.57
CA PHE A 68 -45.74 -62.64 41.04
C PHE A 68 -46.83 -62.77 39.96
N LEU A 69 -46.52 -62.48 38.69
CA LEU A 69 -47.47 -62.64 37.59
C LEU A 69 -47.80 -64.12 37.35
N GLU A 70 -46.82 -65.02 37.43
CA GLU A 70 -47.05 -66.47 37.36
C GLU A 70 -47.90 -66.97 38.54
N GLN A 71 -47.67 -66.44 39.74
CA GLN A 71 -48.45 -66.80 40.94
C GLN A 71 -49.90 -66.30 40.89
N ASN A 72 -50.14 -65.10 40.36
CA ASN A 72 -51.49 -64.54 40.18
C ASN A 72 -52.25 -65.19 39.01
N HIS A 73 -51.55 -65.63 37.96
CA HIS A 73 -52.16 -66.36 36.85
C HIS A 73 -52.66 -67.75 37.30
N ASN A 74 -51.92 -68.41 38.19
CA ASN A 74 -52.33 -69.68 38.81
C ASN A 74 -53.45 -69.54 39.86
N HIS A 75 -53.59 -68.39 40.53
CA HIS A 75 -54.65 -68.18 41.53
C HIS A 75 -56.03 -67.88 40.91
N ASN A 76 -56.05 -67.29 39.71
CA ASN A 76 -57.29 -66.94 38.99
C ASN A 76 -57.88 -68.09 38.16
N HIS A 77 -57.25 -69.27 38.13
CA HIS A 77 -57.71 -70.44 37.36
C HIS A 77 -58.69 -71.36 38.13
N THR A 78 -59.12 -71.00 39.34
CA THR A 78 -59.97 -71.91 40.16
C THR A 78 -61.47 -71.58 40.23
N ASP A 79 -61.97 -70.47 39.68
CA ASP A 79 -63.37 -70.06 39.96
C ASP A 79 -64.24 -69.61 38.78
N LYS A 80 -63.87 -69.84 37.52
CA LYS A 80 -64.80 -69.60 36.39
C LYS A 80 -64.75 -70.70 35.32
N GLU A 81 -65.24 -71.88 35.69
CA GLU A 81 -65.80 -72.82 34.73
C GLU A 81 -67.28 -72.48 34.46
N LYS A 82 -67.69 -72.69 33.18
CA LYS A 82 -69.03 -72.56 32.58
C LYS A 82 -69.33 -71.12 32.11
N GLU A 83 -69.60 -70.83 30.84
CA GLU A 83 -70.38 -71.61 29.87
C GLU A 83 -70.22 -71.04 28.44
N LYS A 84 -69.78 -71.91 27.51
CA LYS A 84 -70.13 -72.08 26.08
C LYS A 84 -70.29 -70.87 25.14
N ASP A 85 -69.44 -70.76 24.11
CA ASP A 85 -69.49 -71.43 22.78
C ASP A 85 -70.32 -70.65 21.74
N SER A 86 -69.66 -70.00 20.78
CA SER A 86 -69.89 -70.16 19.33
C SER A 86 -69.25 -69.03 18.52
N GLY A 87 -68.37 -69.39 17.59
CA GLY A 87 -68.23 -68.67 16.32
C GLY A 87 -66.98 -67.82 16.14
N SER A 88 -65.95 -68.43 15.57
CA SER A 88 -65.10 -67.86 14.50
C SER A 88 -64.65 -66.40 14.67
N ASP A 89 -63.66 -66.20 15.54
CA ASP A 89 -62.43 -65.47 15.23
C ASP A 89 -61.57 -65.63 16.48
N GLY A 90 -60.76 -66.69 16.51
CA GLY A 90 -59.69 -66.76 17.49
C GLY A 90 -58.82 -65.53 17.28
N PRO A 91 -58.43 -64.79 18.33
CA PRO A 91 -57.43 -63.76 18.15
C PRO A 91 -56.16 -64.51 17.75
N GLU A 92 -55.87 -64.54 16.45
CA GLU A 92 -54.51 -64.75 16.01
C GLU A 92 -53.69 -63.79 16.86
N THR A 93 -52.82 -64.37 17.67
CA THR A 93 -51.74 -63.69 18.36
C THR A 93 -50.82 -63.13 17.26
N GLN A 94 -51.31 -62.12 16.53
CA GLN A 94 -50.47 -61.22 15.79
C GLN A 94 -49.54 -60.65 16.83
N ASP A 95 -48.28 -61.04 16.73
CA ASP A 95 -47.21 -60.62 17.61
C ASP A 95 -47.22 -59.09 17.62
N ILE A 96 -47.82 -58.50 18.66
CA ILE A 96 -48.12 -57.06 18.76
C ILE A 96 -46.82 -56.24 18.71
N LEU A 97 -45.70 -56.91 18.94
CA LEU A 97 -44.35 -56.37 18.87
C LEU A 97 -43.83 -56.30 17.43
N GLN A 98 -44.38 -57.05 16.48
CA GLN A 98 -43.85 -57.14 15.13
C GLN A 98 -44.03 -55.85 14.32
N ALA A 99 -45.20 -55.19 14.40
CA ALA A 99 -45.40 -53.90 13.74
C ALA A 99 -44.52 -52.77 14.33
N PRO A 100 -44.39 -52.62 15.67
CA PRO A 100 -43.42 -51.71 16.27
C PRO A 100 -41.96 -52.05 15.94
N ILE A 101 -41.60 -53.34 15.86
CA ILE A 101 -40.25 -53.78 15.48
C ILE A 101 -39.95 -53.46 14.02
N GLU A 102 -40.91 -53.65 13.12
CA GLU A 102 -40.78 -53.28 11.70
C GLU A 102 -40.66 -51.76 11.52
N ASP A 103 -41.45 -50.98 12.26
CA ASP A 103 -41.35 -49.51 12.24
C ASP A 103 -40.03 -49.02 12.84
N LEU A 104 -39.56 -49.63 13.93
CA LEU A 104 -38.24 -49.38 14.51
C LEU A 104 -37.12 -49.74 13.52
N MET A 105 -37.21 -50.87 12.81
CA MET A 105 -36.25 -51.22 11.77
C MET A 105 -36.30 -50.25 10.59
N SER A 106 -37.48 -49.75 10.22
CA SER A 106 -37.66 -48.78 9.14
C SER A 106 -37.01 -47.44 9.49
N THR A 107 -37.22 -46.97 10.72
CA THR A 107 -36.64 -45.71 11.24
C THR A 107 -35.13 -45.85 11.42
N LEU A 108 -34.64 -47.00 11.88
CA LEU A 108 -33.21 -47.27 12.03
C LEU A 108 -32.50 -47.32 10.66
N LYS A 109 -33.14 -47.89 9.63
CA LYS A 109 -32.64 -47.83 8.24
C LYS A 109 -32.61 -46.40 7.69
N LYS A 110 -33.65 -45.59 7.94
CA LYS A 110 -33.66 -44.16 7.55
C LYS A 110 -32.55 -43.39 8.27
N LEU A 111 -32.33 -43.66 9.56
CA LEU A 111 -31.27 -43.05 10.34
C LEU A 111 -29.88 -43.46 9.82
N GLU A 112 -29.69 -44.72 9.45
CA GLU A 112 -28.45 -45.21 8.83
C GLU A 112 -28.18 -44.52 7.50
N HIS A 113 -29.21 -44.33 6.66
CA HIS A 113 -29.08 -43.61 5.40
C HIS A 113 -28.71 -42.14 5.62
N HIS A 114 -29.38 -41.46 6.56
CA HIS A 114 -29.02 -40.08 6.93
C HIS A 114 -27.61 -39.98 7.51
N ARG A 115 -27.17 -40.96 8.29
CA ARG A 115 -25.79 -41.00 8.79
C ARG A 115 -24.80 -41.10 7.63
N LEU A 116 -25.07 -41.96 6.64
CA LEU A 116 -24.26 -42.08 5.44
C LEU A 116 -24.19 -40.77 4.64
N ASP A 117 -25.33 -40.10 4.46
CA ASP A 117 -25.40 -38.79 3.80
C ASP A 117 -24.61 -37.70 4.54
N VAL A 118 -24.71 -37.67 5.88
CA VAL A 118 -23.96 -36.73 6.71
C VAL A 118 -22.46 -36.99 6.58
N VAL A 119 -22.02 -38.25 6.62
CA VAL A 119 -20.61 -38.62 6.44
C VAL A 119 -20.11 -38.23 5.04
N ASN A 120 -20.93 -38.41 4.00
CA ASN A 120 -20.58 -37.99 2.65
C ASN A 120 -20.44 -36.47 2.53
N ARG A 121 -21.38 -35.70 3.11
CA ARG A 121 -21.28 -34.24 3.15
C ARG A 121 -20.12 -33.74 3.97
N GLU A 122 -19.82 -34.38 5.10
CA GLU A 122 -18.64 -34.05 5.91
C GLU A 122 -17.36 -34.20 5.08
N LYS A 123 -17.27 -35.29 4.30
CA LYS A 123 -16.13 -35.52 3.40
C LYS A 123 -16.04 -34.44 2.31
N GLU A 124 -17.15 -34.10 1.66
CA GLU A 124 -17.20 -33.06 0.64
C GLU A 124 -16.80 -31.68 1.19
N VAL A 125 -17.31 -31.31 2.37
CA VAL A 125 -16.95 -30.06 3.05
C VAL A 125 -15.48 -30.07 3.45
N SER A 126 -14.96 -31.19 3.93
CA SER A 126 -13.53 -31.31 4.29
C SER A 126 -12.62 -31.12 3.08
N GLU A 127 -13.03 -31.59 1.91
CA GLU A 127 -12.30 -31.44 0.65
C GLU A 127 -12.32 -30.00 0.16
N MET A 128 -13.49 -29.35 0.13
CA MET A 128 -13.62 -27.92 -0.17
C MET A 128 -12.81 -27.04 0.80
N LEU A 129 -12.80 -27.39 2.09
CA LEU A 129 -12.06 -26.64 3.10
C LEU A 129 -10.55 -26.79 2.91
N ARG A 130 -10.09 -27.96 2.44
CA ARG A 130 -8.70 -28.19 2.07
C ARG A 130 -8.30 -27.38 0.84
N GLU A 131 -9.14 -27.34 -0.19
CA GLU A 131 -8.88 -26.53 -1.40
C GLU A 131 -8.83 -25.03 -1.10
N THR A 132 -9.80 -24.53 -0.33
CA THR A 132 -9.81 -23.12 0.09
C THR A 132 -8.62 -22.75 0.98
N GLN A 133 -8.12 -23.66 1.82
CA GLN A 133 -6.88 -23.44 2.57
C GLN A 133 -5.66 -23.29 1.65
N VAL A 134 -5.58 -24.08 0.57
CA VAL A 134 -4.49 -23.98 -0.41
C VAL A 134 -4.56 -22.62 -1.13
N VAL A 135 -5.74 -22.22 -1.62
CA VAL A 135 -5.94 -20.92 -2.27
C VAL A 135 -5.61 -19.77 -1.32
N HIS A 136 -6.07 -19.82 -0.07
CA HIS A 136 -5.78 -18.78 0.91
C HIS A 136 -4.28 -18.69 1.25
N ALA A 137 -3.58 -19.83 1.31
CA ALA A 137 -2.13 -19.84 1.51
C ALA A 137 -1.38 -19.19 0.32
N GLU A 138 -1.84 -19.44 -0.90
CA GLU A 138 -1.29 -18.84 -2.13
C GLU A 138 -1.53 -17.33 -2.17
N VAL A 139 -2.77 -16.87 -1.96
CA VAL A 139 -3.13 -15.45 -1.92
C VAL A 139 -2.35 -14.72 -0.83
N LYS A 140 -2.18 -15.34 0.35
CA LYS A 140 -1.39 -14.75 1.45
C LYS A 140 0.08 -14.58 1.07
N LYS A 141 0.63 -15.53 0.31
CA LYS A 141 2.01 -15.45 -0.21
C LYS A 141 2.14 -14.32 -1.23
N GLU A 142 1.22 -14.21 -2.18
CA GLU A 142 1.22 -13.14 -3.18
C GLU A 142 1.02 -11.75 -2.56
N TYR A 143 0.09 -11.63 -1.60
CA TYR A 143 -0.15 -10.40 -0.86
C TYR A 143 1.11 -9.95 -0.11
N ASN A 144 1.77 -10.85 0.62
CA ASN A 144 3.01 -10.54 1.33
C ASN A 144 4.14 -10.15 0.36
N SER A 145 4.26 -10.84 -0.79
CA SER A 145 5.25 -10.50 -1.81
C SER A 145 5.00 -9.10 -2.39
N THR A 146 3.74 -8.77 -2.67
CA THR A 146 3.34 -7.47 -3.23
C THR A 146 3.54 -6.36 -2.20
N LEU A 147 3.18 -6.60 -0.94
CA LEU A 147 3.37 -5.67 0.15
C LEU A 147 4.86 -5.41 0.42
N ALA A 148 5.71 -6.44 0.37
CA ALA A 148 7.15 -6.28 0.44
C ALA A 148 7.68 -5.42 -0.73
N HIS A 149 7.20 -5.65 -1.95
CA HIS A 149 7.60 -4.83 -3.10
C HIS A 149 7.14 -3.37 -2.96
N THR A 150 5.87 -3.11 -2.60
CA THR A 150 5.34 -1.74 -2.48
C THR A 150 5.95 -0.97 -1.32
N SER A 151 6.23 -1.64 -0.20
CA SER A 151 6.89 -1.03 0.97
C SER A 151 8.34 -0.62 0.70
N VAL A 152 9.04 -1.28 -0.23
CA VAL A 152 10.38 -0.86 -0.67
C VAL A 152 10.31 0.34 -1.61
N VAL A 153 9.33 0.38 -2.51
CA VAL A 153 9.20 1.45 -3.51
C VAL A 153 8.72 2.78 -2.89
N TYR A 154 7.87 2.73 -1.87
CA TYR A 154 7.32 3.95 -1.26
C TYR A 154 8.37 4.92 -0.68
N PRO A 155 9.37 4.49 0.12
CA PRO A 155 10.42 5.37 0.62
C PRO A 155 11.29 5.93 -0.51
N GLU A 156 11.59 5.14 -1.55
CA GLU A 156 12.34 5.61 -2.72
C GLU A 156 11.60 6.73 -3.45
N LEU A 157 10.28 6.59 -3.63
CA LEU A 157 9.46 7.64 -4.23
C LEU A 157 9.48 8.92 -3.40
N SER A 158 9.39 8.80 -2.07
CA SER A 158 9.46 9.97 -1.19
C SER A 158 10.82 10.67 -1.26
N GLN A 159 11.90 9.91 -1.41
CA GLN A 159 13.24 10.46 -1.55
C GLN A 159 13.43 11.17 -2.89
N ILE A 160 12.88 10.63 -3.98
CA ILE A 160 12.90 11.28 -5.30
C ILE A 160 12.17 12.62 -5.25
N VAL A 161 10.98 12.67 -4.64
CA VAL A 161 10.21 13.93 -4.49
C VAL A 161 10.98 14.95 -3.66
N ALA A 162 11.60 14.54 -2.55
CA ALA A 162 12.40 15.44 -1.72
C ALA A 162 13.64 15.98 -2.48
N LEU A 163 14.27 15.16 -3.31
CA LEU A 163 15.39 15.58 -4.16
C LEU A 163 14.94 16.55 -5.26
N GLU A 164 13.78 16.32 -5.87
CA GLU A 164 13.20 17.23 -6.87
C GLU A 164 12.90 18.60 -6.27
N GLU A 165 12.26 18.63 -5.09
CA GLU A 165 11.96 19.87 -4.39
C GLU A 165 13.24 20.63 -4.02
N SER A 166 14.25 19.94 -3.50
CA SER A 166 15.56 20.53 -3.22
C SER A 166 16.25 21.08 -4.47
N TYR A 167 16.15 20.41 -5.62
CA TYR A 167 16.74 20.88 -6.87
C TYR A 167 16.03 22.13 -7.40
N LYS A 168 14.70 22.15 -7.28
CA LYS A 168 13.88 23.30 -7.66
C LYS A 168 14.22 24.53 -6.83
N ASP A 169 14.38 24.36 -5.51
CA ASP A 169 14.80 25.44 -4.61
C ASP A 169 16.20 25.97 -4.97
N GLN A 170 17.15 25.08 -5.28
CA GLN A 170 18.49 25.49 -5.73
C GLN A 170 18.46 26.29 -7.04
N TYR A 171 17.63 25.86 -8.00
CA TYR A 171 17.45 26.58 -9.26
C TYR A 171 16.83 27.96 -9.03
N GLN A 172 15.84 28.05 -8.14
CA GLN A 172 15.20 29.31 -7.79
C GLN A 172 16.21 30.28 -7.15
N HIS A 173 17.06 29.80 -6.24
CA HIS A 173 18.13 30.63 -5.67
C HIS A 173 19.12 31.13 -6.73
N LEU A 174 19.51 30.28 -7.68
CA LEU A 174 20.41 30.69 -8.77
C LEU A 174 19.74 31.74 -9.67
N TRP A 175 18.44 31.59 -9.91
CA TRP A 175 17.65 32.56 -10.65
C TRP A 175 17.56 33.90 -9.93
N ASP A 176 17.30 33.89 -8.63
CA ASP A 176 17.24 35.10 -7.80
C ASP A 176 18.59 35.83 -7.79
N ILE A 177 19.70 35.08 -7.63
CA ILE A 177 21.07 35.64 -7.77
C ILE A 177 21.29 36.24 -9.16
N GLY A 178 20.82 35.56 -10.20
CA GLY A 178 20.90 36.05 -11.58
C GLY A 178 20.12 37.35 -11.79
N MET A 179 18.92 37.45 -11.23
CA MET A 179 18.09 38.65 -11.25
C MET A 179 18.71 39.80 -10.48
N ASP A 180 19.28 39.54 -9.31
CA ASP A 180 20.00 40.54 -8.50
C ASP A 180 21.25 41.04 -9.23
N ALA A 181 22.03 40.14 -9.81
CA ALA A 181 23.22 40.49 -10.60
C ALA A 181 22.85 41.31 -11.84
N LEU A 182 21.80 40.91 -12.56
CA LEU A 182 21.30 41.64 -13.72
C LEU A 182 20.82 43.04 -13.32
N THR A 183 20.07 43.15 -12.23
CA THR A 183 19.58 44.43 -11.69
C THR A 183 20.76 45.32 -11.32
N PHE A 184 21.77 44.78 -10.63
CA PHE A 184 22.98 45.51 -10.26
C PHE A 184 23.74 46.03 -11.49
N ILE A 185 23.89 45.22 -12.54
CA ILE A 185 24.50 45.65 -13.80
C ILE A 185 23.67 46.76 -14.43
N LEU A 186 22.35 46.59 -14.50
CA LEU A 186 21.46 47.54 -15.15
C LEU A 186 21.45 48.87 -14.41
N ASP A 187 21.41 48.87 -13.08
CA ASP A 187 21.50 50.08 -12.25
C ASP A 187 22.86 50.76 -12.38
N SER A 188 23.94 50.00 -12.51
CA SER A 188 25.28 50.55 -12.73
C SER A 188 25.41 51.23 -14.11
N VAL A 189 24.78 50.67 -15.14
CA VAL A 189 24.81 51.18 -16.52
C VAL A 189 23.79 52.30 -16.75
N THR A 190 22.69 52.33 -16.00
CA THR A 190 21.61 53.33 -16.13
C THR A 190 22.09 54.79 -16.07
N PRO A 191 22.94 55.23 -15.12
CA PRO A 191 23.44 56.62 -15.10
C PRO A 191 24.36 56.94 -16.28
N PHE A 192 25.13 55.94 -16.75
CA PHE A 192 25.96 56.07 -17.94
C PHE A 192 25.09 56.22 -19.19
N TRP A 193 24.04 55.41 -19.31
CA TRP A 193 23.06 55.50 -20.39
C TRP A 193 22.27 56.80 -20.36
N ARG A 194 21.93 57.32 -19.18
CA ARG A 194 21.24 58.61 -19.05
C ARG A 194 22.10 59.78 -19.52
N SER A 195 23.40 59.72 -19.28
CA SER A 195 24.34 60.81 -19.60
C SER A 195 24.87 60.74 -21.04
N TYR A 196 25.16 59.54 -21.52
CA TYR A 196 25.82 59.31 -22.81
C TYR A 196 24.96 58.51 -23.80
N GLY A 197 23.84 57.94 -23.36
CA GLY A 197 23.02 57.03 -24.17
C GLY A 197 22.32 57.68 -25.36
N LYS A 198 22.23 59.03 -25.44
CA LYS A 198 21.81 59.68 -26.68
C LYS A 198 22.91 59.57 -27.76
N LEU A 199 24.15 59.91 -27.42
CA LEU A 199 25.29 59.81 -28.34
C LEU A 199 25.60 58.35 -28.69
N ILE A 200 25.64 57.48 -27.68
CA ILE A 200 25.90 56.04 -27.87
C ILE A 200 24.71 55.38 -28.58
N GLY A 201 23.47 55.79 -28.30
CA GLY A 201 22.27 55.28 -28.94
C GLY A 201 22.21 55.63 -30.42
N ASP A 202 22.56 56.87 -30.80
CA ASP A 202 22.66 57.28 -32.20
C ASP A 202 23.73 56.47 -32.95
N ASP A 203 24.89 56.20 -32.31
CA ASP A 203 25.96 55.40 -32.91
C ASP A 203 25.59 53.89 -32.98
N VAL A 204 25.01 53.31 -31.93
CA VAL A 204 24.54 51.91 -31.94
C VAL A 204 23.41 51.72 -32.94
N GLN A 205 22.52 52.72 -33.08
CA GLN A 205 21.46 52.69 -34.07
C GLN A 205 22.03 52.66 -35.49
N ASP A 206 22.94 53.58 -35.81
CA ASP A 206 23.54 53.70 -37.14
C ASP A 206 24.46 52.52 -37.50
N PHE A 207 25.27 52.02 -36.54
CA PHE A 207 26.28 51.00 -36.81
C PHE A 207 25.79 49.56 -36.60
N LEU A 208 24.84 49.31 -35.69
CA LEU A 208 24.43 47.97 -35.26
C LEU A 208 22.97 47.64 -35.59
N ILE A 209 22.03 48.57 -35.32
CA ILE A 209 20.59 48.30 -35.43
C ILE A 209 20.11 48.41 -36.89
N VAL A 210 20.55 49.42 -37.64
CA VAL A 210 20.07 49.64 -39.02
C VAL A 210 20.39 48.44 -39.96
N PRO A 211 21.57 47.80 -39.92
CA PRO A 211 21.87 46.65 -40.78
C PRO A 211 21.23 45.34 -40.31
N LEU A 212 21.22 45.08 -38.99
CA LEU A 212 20.78 43.80 -38.42
C LEU A 212 19.24 43.72 -38.32
N TYR A 213 18.60 44.79 -37.86
CA TYR A 213 17.15 44.82 -37.61
C TYR A 213 16.32 44.96 -38.90
N ARG A 214 16.86 45.64 -39.92
CA ARG A 214 16.10 46.00 -41.13
C ARG A 214 16.07 44.90 -42.20
N ASN A 215 17.01 43.96 -42.18
CA ASN A 215 17.10 42.86 -43.16
C ASN A 215 16.58 41.50 -42.64
N GLU A 216 16.55 41.26 -41.32
CA GLU A 216 16.15 39.94 -40.77
C GLU A 216 14.73 39.92 -40.17
N TYR A 217 14.21 41.02 -39.64
CA TYR A 217 12.93 41.03 -38.89
C TYR A 217 11.71 41.55 -39.67
N THR A 218 11.90 42.25 -40.78
CA THR A 218 10.80 42.84 -41.58
C THR A 218 10.10 41.82 -42.49
N GLY A 219 10.68 40.63 -42.70
CA GLY A 219 10.07 39.55 -43.50
C GLY A 219 9.87 39.86 -44.99
N GLU A 220 10.29 41.03 -45.45
CA GLU A 220 10.21 41.41 -46.87
C GLU A 220 11.39 40.82 -47.63
N ALA A 221 11.12 40.16 -48.77
CA ALA A 221 12.15 39.51 -49.60
C ALA A 221 13.11 40.48 -50.30
N LYS A 222 12.90 41.80 -50.19
CA LYS A 222 13.75 42.83 -50.79
C LYS A 222 14.75 43.35 -49.75
N ARG A 223 16.02 42.98 -49.92
CA ARG A 223 17.14 43.58 -49.18
C ARG A 223 17.20 45.07 -49.51
N TYR A 224 17.21 45.91 -48.49
CA TYR A 224 17.35 47.35 -48.67
C TYR A 224 18.83 47.69 -48.90
N LEU A 225 19.15 48.21 -50.08
CA LEU A 225 20.49 48.72 -50.39
C LEU A 225 20.79 49.91 -49.46
N ILE A 226 21.74 49.74 -48.54
CA ILE A 226 22.25 50.83 -47.71
C ILE A 226 23.16 51.68 -48.62
N PRO A 227 22.75 52.91 -49.00
CA PRO A 227 23.39 53.61 -50.11
C PRO A 227 24.76 54.20 -49.76
N ARG A 228 25.06 54.40 -48.47
CA ARG A 228 26.29 55.03 -47.98
C ARG A 228 26.63 54.56 -46.57
N LEU A 229 27.93 54.51 -46.27
CA LEU A 229 28.43 54.41 -44.91
C LEU A 229 27.92 55.57 -44.04
N PRO A 230 27.79 55.39 -42.72
CA PRO A 230 27.43 56.47 -41.80
C PRO A 230 28.44 57.62 -41.93
N VAL A 231 27.95 58.80 -42.32
CA VAL A 231 28.78 59.99 -42.56
C VAL A 231 29.13 60.63 -41.22
N ARG A 232 30.23 60.18 -40.62
CA ARG A 232 30.77 60.74 -39.38
C ARG A 232 32.07 61.50 -39.62
N SER A 233 32.37 62.46 -38.75
CA SER A 233 33.59 63.26 -38.85
C SER A 233 34.85 62.40 -38.71
N PHE A 234 35.96 62.77 -39.35
CA PHE A 234 37.23 62.04 -39.25
C PHE A 234 37.71 61.89 -37.79
N ARG A 235 37.42 62.88 -36.93
CA ARG A 235 37.72 62.83 -35.49
C ARG A 235 36.98 61.71 -34.78
N HIS A 236 35.74 61.40 -35.19
CA HIS A 236 34.96 60.31 -34.63
C HIS A 236 35.54 58.94 -35.02
N TRP A 237 35.91 58.76 -36.30
CA TRP A 237 36.60 57.55 -36.76
C TRP A 237 37.94 57.33 -36.06
N GLY A 238 38.73 58.39 -35.87
CA GLY A 238 39.97 58.33 -35.08
C GLY A 238 39.70 57.97 -33.61
N GLY A 239 38.62 58.49 -33.03
CA GLY A 239 38.18 58.13 -31.67
C GLY A 239 37.78 56.66 -31.54
N LEU A 240 37.04 56.12 -32.52
CA LEU A 240 36.61 54.73 -32.55
C LEU A 240 37.79 53.78 -32.76
N PHE A 241 38.75 54.13 -33.62
CA PHE A 241 40.00 53.38 -33.78
C PHE A 241 40.85 53.42 -32.51
N GLY A 242 40.94 54.58 -31.85
CA GLY A 242 41.62 54.72 -30.57
C GLY A 242 40.97 53.86 -29.49
N PHE A 243 39.64 53.87 -29.41
CA PHE A 243 38.87 53.02 -28.49
C PHE A 243 39.10 51.53 -28.77
N PHE A 244 39.08 51.11 -30.03
CA PHE A 244 39.42 49.74 -30.44
C PHE A 244 40.83 49.36 -29.97
N ALA A 245 41.85 50.18 -30.26
CA ALA A 245 43.23 49.92 -29.86
C ALA A 245 43.39 49.83 -28.34
N VAL A 246 42.71 50.69 -27.58
CA VAL A 246 42.67 50.63 -26.12
C VAL A 246 42.01 49.34 -25.66
N SER A 247 40.85 48.97 -26.20
CA SER A 247 40.15 47.74 -25.80
C SER A 247 40.98 46.47 -26.06
N VAL A 248 41.64 46.38 -27.21
CA VAL A 248 42.58 45.29 -27.51
C VAL A 248 43.77 45.30 -26.53
N GLY A 249 44.30 46.49 -26.22
CA GLY A 249 45.37 46.65 -25.23
C GLY A 249 44.97 46.15 -23.84
N VAL A 250 43.76 46.51 -23.39
CA VAL A 250 43.22 46.05 -22.10
C VAL A 250 43.03 44.53 -22.10
N VAL A 251 42.41 43.95 -23.13
CA VAL A 251 42.23 42.49 -23.24
C VAL A 251 43.57 41.77 -23.18
N VAL A 252 44.57 42.23 -23.91
CA VAL A 252 45.91 41.60 -23.92
C VAL A 252 46.57 41.71 -22.55
N LEU A 253 46.44 42.86 -21.88
CA LEU A 253 47.00 43.06 -20.54
C LEU A 253 46.29 42.20 -19.51
N GLN A 254 44.96 42.14 -19.54
CA GLN A 254 44.16 41.29 -18.66
C GLN A 254 44.42 39.80 -18.90
N ALA A 255 44.52 39.37 -20.16
CA ALA A 255 44.85 37.99 -20.50
C ALA A 255 46.25 37.62 -20.01
N ARG A 256 47.23 38.52 -20.15
CA ARG A 256 48.57 38.33 -19.58
C ARG A 256 48.56 38.27 -18.06
N ALA A 257 47.78 39.14 -17.41
CA ALA A 257 47.62 39.11 -15.96
C ALA A 257 46.97 37.79 -15.52
N ALA A 258 45.91 37.34 -16.20
CA ALA A 258 45.22 36.07 -15.92
C ALA A 258 46.16 34.87 -16.08
N VAL A 259 46.90 34.80 -17.19
CA VAL A 259 47.91 33.74 -17.43
C VAL A 259 49.04 33.81 -16.39
N GLY A 260 49.47 35.01 -15.99
CA GLY A 260 50.46 35.20 -14.93
C GLY A 260 49.95 34.74 -13.57
N CYS A 261 48.70 35.03 -13.21
CA CYS A 261 48.06 34.58 -11.98
C CYS A 261 47.90 33.06 -11.96
N VAL A 262 47.48 32.46 -13.07
CA VAL A 262 47.41 31.00 -13.22
C VAL A 262 48.79 30.36 -13.15
N GLY A 263 49.82 30.96 -13.75
CA GLY A 263 51.20 30.47 -13.68
C GLY A 263 51.79 30.49 -12.28
N ASN A 264 51.38 31.46 -11.44
CA ASN A 264 51.78 31.58 -10.05
C ASN A 264 50.93 30.76 -9.07
N TYR A 265 50.12 29.80 -9.54
CA TYR A 265 49.30 28.93 -8.67
C TYR A 265 50.12 28.13 -7.64
N ARG A 266 51.41 27.91 -7.90
CA ARG A 266 52.37 27.26 -6.98
C ARG A 266 52.95 28.23 -5.97
N LEU A 267 52.11 28.94 -5.23
CA LEU A 267 52.48 29.73 -4.04
C LEU A 267 52.89 28.84 -2.84
N GLU A 268 53.38 27.63 -3.09
CA GLU A 268 53.80 26.68 -2.04
C GLU A 268 55.07 27.15 -1.32
N GLY A 269 55.96 27.91 -1.97
CA GLY A 269 57.26 28.29 -1.41
C GLY A 269 57.32 29.58 -0.59
N TRP A 270 56.24 30.36 -0.46
CA TRP A 270 56.32 31.70 0.17
C TRP A 270 55.99 31.73 1.68
N LEU A 271 55.46 30.65 2.28
CA LEU A 271 54.83 30.70 3.61
C LEU A 271 54.99 29.39 4.43
N GLU A 272 56.12 28.70 4.31
CA GLU A 272 56.35 27.45 5.05
C GLU A 272 56.54 27.62 6.57
N GLU A 273 56.78 28.83 7.08
CA GLU A 273 57.23 29.01 8.49
C GLU A 273 56.18 29.53 9.49
N GLY A 274 54.87 29.60 9.17
CA GLY A 274 53.86 30.18 10.08
C GLY A 274 52.60 29.36 10.30
N GLY A 275 52.19 29.16 11.57
CA GLY A 275 51.04 28.37 12.05
C GLY A 275 49.62 28.77 11.59
N LEU A 276 49.47 29.50 10.48
CA LEU A 276 48.17 29.93 9.92
C LEU A 276 47.63 28.99 8.82
N ARG A 277 47.85 27.68 8.93
CA ARG A 277 47.39 26.69 7.94
C ARG A 277 45.87 26.74 7.68
N TRP A 278 45.08 27.04 8.71
CA TRP A 278 43.62 27.18 8.61
C TRP A 278 43.18 28.40 7.80
N VAL A 279 43.78 29.57 8.04
CA VAL A 279 43.45 30.80 7.29
C VAL A 279 43.88 30.66 5.82
N ARG A 280 45.02 29.99 5.58
CA ARG A 280 45.51 29.69 4.23
C ARG A 280 44.50 28.86 3.43
N TRP A 281 44.13 27.69 3.96
CA TRP A 281 43.25 26.76 3.24
C TRP A 281 41.80 27.22 3.19
N GLY A 282 41.31 27.85 4.27
CA GLY A 282 39.91 28.24 4.37
C GLY A 282 39.55 29.55 3.66
N VAL A 283 40.46 30.52 3.59
CA VAL A 283 40.12 31.87 3.09
C VAL A 283 40.95 32.27 1.88
N VAL A 284 42.27 32.10 1.94
CA VAL A 284 43.16 32.64 0.90
C VAL A 284 43.00 31.85 -0.41
N ILE A 285 42.96 30.51 -0.36
CA ILE A 285 42.83 29.68 -1.56
C ILE A 285 41.51 29.93 -2.29
N PRO A 286 40.33 29.91 -1.63
CA PRO A 286 39.05 30.18 -2.31
C PRO A 286 38.98 31.60 -2.88
N VAL A 287 39.45 32.62 -2.15
CA VAL A 287 39.45 34.01 -2.62
C VAL A 287 40.38 34.18 -3.82
N PHE A 288 41.56 33.54 -3.81
CA PHE A 288 42.49 33.57 -4.92
C PHE A 288 41.91 32.93 -6.19
N TRP A 289 41.30 31.75 -6.06
CA TRP A 289 40.62 31.08 -7.18
C TRP A 289 39.41 31.87 -7.67
N GLY A 290 38.62 32.45 -6.75
CA GLY A 290 37.52 33.33 -7.09
C GLY A 290 38.00 34.54 -7.90
N GLY A 291 39.10 35.18 -7.48
CA GLY A 291 39.72 36.29 -8.21
C GLY A 291 40.20 35.87 -9.61
N ILE A 292 40.82 34.70 -9.75
CA ILE A 292 41.22 34.16 -11.06
C ILE A 292 40.00 33.95 -11.96
N LEU A 293 38.92 33.38 -11.41
CA LEU A 293 37.70 33.12 -12.17
C LEU A 293 37.07 34.43 -12.65
N VAL A 294 36.94 35.42 -11.76
CA VAL A 294 36.45 36.77 -12.09
C VAL A 294 37.33 37.42 -13.17
N GLN A 295 38.66 37.29 -13.07
CA GLN A 295 39.59 37.82 -14.07
C GLN A 295 39.40 37.17 -15.45
N TRP A 296 39.20 35.85 -15.51
CA TRP A 296 38.93 35.15 -16.78
C TRP A 296 37.58 35.52 -17.37
N LEU A 297 36.55 35.70 -16.53
CA LEU A 297 35.24 36.21 -16.99
C LEU A 297 35.37 37.61 -17.58
N ALA A 298 36.17 38.49 -16.97
CA ALA A 298 36.45 39.82 -17.51
C ALA A 298 37.16 39.72 -18.88
N VAL A 299 38.19 38.88 -19.00
CA VAL A 299 38.90 38.64 -20.27
C VAL A 299 37.95 38.14 -21.36
N ILE A 300 37.07 37.18 -21.05
CA ILE A 300 36.10 36.64 -22.01
C ILE A 300 35.10 37.72 -22.43
N GLY A 301 34.58 38.50 -21.47
CA GLY A 301 33.64 39.59 -21.74
C GLY A 301 34.25 40.66 -22.64
N GLU A 302 35.45 41.12 -22.32
CA GLU A 302 36.14 42.12 -23.14
C GLU A 302 36.59 41.55 -24.50
N ALA A 303 37.01 40.30 -24.58
CA ALA A 303 37.30 39.63 -25.85
C ALA A 303 36.06 39.56 -26.74
N ALA A 304 34.88 39.27 -26.16
CA ALA A 304 33.62 39.30 -26.89
C ALA A 304 33.31 40.70 -27.44
N VAL A 305 33.60 41.76 -26.68
CA VAL A 305 33.48 43.15 -27.16
C VAL A 305 34.40 43.41 -28.36
N VAL A 306 35.66 42.99 -28.29
CA VAL A 306 36.60 43.14 -29.41
C VAL A 306 36.15 42.35 -30.64
N VAL A 307 35.68 41.10 -30.46
CA VAL A 307 35.13 40.29 -31.56
C VAL A 307 33.91 40.96 -32.17
N MET A 308 33.03 41.55 -31.37
CA MET A 308 31.87 42.29 -31.85
C MET A 308 32.27 43.53 -32.65
N GLN A 309 33.30 44.27 -32.20
CA GLN A 309 33.84 45.42 -32.94
C GLN A 309 34.42 44.99 -34.30
N VAL A 310 35.24 43.94 -34.33
CA VAL A 310 35.81 43.39 -35.59
C VAL A 310 34.70 42.86 -36.50
N GLY A 311 33.74 42.12 -35.94
CA GLY A 311 32.59 41.58 -36.68
C GLY A 311 31.75 42.69 -37.32
N THR A 312 31.50 43.77 -36.59
CA THR A 312 30.79 44.94 -37.12
C THR A 312 31.58 45.57 -38.28
N VAL A 313 32.89 45.77 -38.13
CA VAL A 313 33.72 46.33 -39.22
C VAL A 313 33.76 45.40 -40.43
N MET A 314 33.99 44.10 -40.22
CA MET A 314 34.00 43.09 -41.29
C MET A 314 32.66 43.02 -42.02
N TRP A 315 31.54 43.12 -41.29
CA TRP A 315 30.20 43.19 -41.86
C TRP A 315 30.05 44.40 -42.79
N TRP A 316 30.43 45.60 -42.33
CA TRP A 316 30.38 46.81 -43.14
C TRP A 316 31.31 46.75 -44.36
N VAL A 317 32.50 46.15 -44.23
CA VAL A 317 33.42 45.95 -45.36
C VAL A 317 32.85 44.94 -46.37
N GLY A 318 32.29 43.82 -45.90
CA GLY A 318 31.66 42.82 -46.76
C GLY A 318 30.45 43.38 -47.52
N TRP A 319 29.67 44.25 -46.87
CA TRP A 319 28.60 45.01 -47.52
C TRP A 319 29.14 45.96 -48.60
N LEU A 320 30.19 46.73 -48.32
CA LEU A 320 30.81 47.66 -49.28
C LEU A 320 31.38 46.97 -50.53
N VAL A 321 31.94 45.78 -50.35
CA VAL A 321 32.54 44.99 -51.44
C VAL A 321 31.45 44.26 -52.25
N GLY A 322 30.18 44.29 -51.80
CA GLY A 322 29.08 43.59 -52.47
C GLY A 322 29.15 42.07 -52.30
N VAL A 323 29.79 41.57 -51.24
CA VAL A 323 29.86 40.12 -50.96
C VAL A 323 28.47 39.53 -50.66
N PHE A 324 27.54 40.38 -50.21
CA PHE A 324 26.19 40.01 -49.81
C PHE A 324 25.10 40.44 -50.81
N ASP A 325 25.47 40.98 -51.97
CA ASP A 325 24.58 41.23 -53.13
C ASP A 325 24.56 40.01 -54.06
#